data_AF-A0A962TIK0-F1
#
_entry.id   AF-A0A962TIK0-F1
#
_cell.length_a   1.000
_cell.length_b   1.000
_cell.length_c   1.000
_cell.angle_alpha   90.00
_cell.angle_beta   90.00
_cell.angle_gamma   90.00
#
_symmetry.space_group_name_H-M   'P 1'
#
loop_
_entity.id
_entity.type
_entity.pdbx_description
1 polymer ?
#
loop_
_entity_poly.entity_id
_entity_poly.type
_entity_poly.pdbx_seq_one_letter_code
_entity_poly.pdbx_strand_id
1 'polypeptide(L)' 'PQEQIVGAHLIGEGADEMLQGFAVAIRMGATKRDFDDTVAIHPTNAEEVVTMR' A
#
# COMPACT_ATOMS: atom_id res chain seq x y z
N PRO A 1 -17.98 -5.06 5.39
CA PRO A 1 -16.99 -3.96 5.37
C PRO A 1 -16.25 -3.98 4.02
N GLN A 2 -16.08 -2.84 3.35
CA GLN A 2 -15.57 -2.73 1.97
C GLN A 2 -14.03 -2.93 1.90
N GLU A 3 -13.51 -4.00 2.53
CA GLU A 3 -12.06 -4.30 2.57
C GLU A 3 -11.22 -3.09 2.95
N GLN A 4 -11.65 -2.37 4.00
CA GLN A 4 -10.86 -1.28 4.57
C GLN A 4 -9.51 -1.83 5.03
N ILE A 5 -8.42 -1.17 4.63
CA ILE A 5 -7.08 -1.53 5.03
C ILE A 5 -6.90 -1.06 6.47
N VAL A 6 -6.85 -2.02 7.40
CA VAL A 6 -6.68 -1.76 8.84
C VAL A 6 -5.24 -1.99 9.31
N GLY A 7 -4.36 -2.46 8.44
CA GLY A 7 -2.96 -2.67 8.73
C GLY A 7 -2.15 -3.00 7.47
N ALA A 8 -0.87 -2.65 7.49
CA ALA A 8 0.11 -3.03 6.49
C ALA A 8 1.39 -3.47 7.21
N HIS A 9 1.96 -4.60 6.80
CA HIS A 9 3.15 -5.19 7.40
C HIS A 9 4.13 -5.50 6.27
N LEU A 10 5.28 -4.83 6.29
CA LEU A 10 6.29 -4.93 5.24
C LEU A 10 7.63 -5.32 5.83
N ILE A 11 8.37 -6.16 5.11
CA ILE A 11 9.74 -6.55 5.39
C ILE A 11 10.48 -6.62 4.07
N GLY A 12 11.62 -5.94 3.97
CA GLY A 12 12.41 -5.88 2.75
C GLY A 12 13.17 -4.58 2.61
N GLU A 13 13.95 -4.47 1.54
CA GLU A 13 14.70 -3.27 1.19
C GLU A 13 13.73 -2.11 0.86
N GLY A 14 13.94 -0.96 1.49
CA GLY A 14 13.11 0.25 1.31
C GLY A 14 11.81 0.28 2.13
N ALA A 15 11.55 -0.74 2.95
CA ALA A 15 10.36 -0.80 3.81
C ALA A 15 10.28 0.37 4.82
N ASP A 16 11.44 0.83 5.28
CA ASP A 16 11.62 1.96 6.19
C ASP A 16 11.13 3.29 5.59
N GLU A 17 11.32 3.51 4.29
CA GLU A 17 10.89 4.73 3.59
C GLU A 17 9.47 4.62 3.03
N MET A 18 9.11 3.49 2.42
CA MET A 18 7.81 3.33 1.74
C MET A 18 6.61 3.33 2.70
N LEU A 19 6.80 2.85 3.95
CA LEU A 19 5.71 2.69 4.90
C LEU A 19 5.04 4.01 5.25
N GLN A 20 5.77 5.14 5.21
CA GLN A 20 5.22 6.45 5.53
C GLN A 20 4.08 6.85 4.58
N GLY A 21 4.21 6.59 3.28
CA GLY A 21 3.17 6.88 2.30
C GLY A 21 1.90 6.06 2.53
N PHE A 22 2.06 4.75 2.75
CA PHE A 22 0.92 3.86 3.03
C PHE A 22 0.24 4.17 4.37
N ALA A 23 0.98 4.61 5.39
CA ALA A 23 0.41 5.03 6.67
C ALA A 23 -0.56 6.21 6.52
N VAL A 24 -0.29 7.16 5.62
CA VAL A 24 -1.21 8.26 5.30
C VAL A 24 -2.50 7.72 4.67
N ALA A 25 -2.40 6.85 3.68
CA ALA A 25 -3.57 6.25 3.02
C ALA A 25 -4.45 5.45 4.00
N ILE A 26 -3.83 4.65 4.86
CA ILE A 26 -4.52 3.88 5.92
C ILE A 26 -5.22 4.82 6.90
N ARG A 27 -4.55 5.90 7.32
CA ARG A 27 -5.16 6.92 8.22
C ARG A 27 -6.36 7.60 7.59
N MET A 28 -6.40 7.75 6.27
CA MET A 28 -7.53 8.29 5.51
C MET A 28 -8.67 7.27 5.32
N GLY A 29 -8.49 6.02 5.75
CA GLY A 29 -9.49 4.97 5.63
C GLY A 29 -9.51 4.30 4.26
N ALA A 30 -8.37 4.24 3.57
CA ALA A 30 -8.26 3.56 2.29
C ALA A 30 -8.77 2.11 2.35
N THR A 31 -9.37 1.69 1.25
CA THR A 31 -9.84 0.34 0.95
C THR A 31 -8.89 -0.37 0.01
N LYS A 32 -9.01 -1.70 -0.13
CA LYS A 32 -8.26 -2.47 -1.12
C LYS A 32 -8.43 -1.92 -2.55
N ARG A 33 -9.64 -1.45 -2.87
CA ARG A 33 -9.93 -0.82 -4.16
C ARG A 33 -9.11 0.44 -4.40
N ASP A 34 -8.88 1.28 -3.40
CA ASP A 34 -8.07 2.49 -3.56
C ASP A 34 -6.62 2.15 -3.94
N PHE A 35 -6.09 1.03 -3.43
CA PHE A 35 -4.76 0.54 -3.79
C PHE A 35 -4.75 -0.04 -5.21
N ASP A 36 -5.78 -0.81 -5.58
CA ASP A 36 -5.92 -1.38 -6.94
C ASP A 36 -6.13 -0.32 -8.03
N ASP A 37 -6.81 0.77 -7.68
CA ASP A 37 -7.04 1.92 -8.56
C ASP A 37 -5.79 2.83 -8.66
N THR A 38 -4.70 2.53 -7.93
CA THR A 38 -3.43 3.27 -7.99
C THR A 38 -2.45 2.65 -8.99
N VAL A 39 -1.99 3.45 -9.96
CA VAL A 39 -0.99 3.01 -10.95
C VAL A 39 0.36 2.73 -10.27
N ALA A 40 0.89 1.53 -10.50
CA ALA A 40 2.21 1.11 -10.02
C ALA A 40 3.37 1.96 -10.59
N ILE A 41 4.42 2.14 -9.77
CA ILE A 41 5.70 2.73 -10.19
C ILE A 41 6.72 1.60 -10.34
N HIS A 42 7.24 1.43 -11.56
CA HIS A 42 8.12 0.31 -11.91
C HIS A 42 9.54 0.78 -12.27
N PRO A 43 10.61 0.05 -11.87
CA PRO A 43 10.64 -1.14 -10.99
C PRO A 43 10.87 -0.79 -9.52
N THR A 44 9.93 -1.14 -8.63
CA THR A 44 10.05 -0.87 -7.18
C THR A 44 9.46 -1.97 -6.30
N ASN A 45 10.02 -2.21 -5.12
CA ASN A 45 9.38 -3.08 -4.11
C ASN A 45 8.01 -2.56 -3.65
N ALA A 46 7.75 -1.26 -3.83
CA ALA A 46 6.48 -0.63 -3.46
C ALA A 46 5.33 -0.97 -4.40
N GLU A 47 5.61 -1.32 -5.65
CA GLU A 47 4.57 -1.68 -6.61
C GLU A 47 3.81 -2.95 -6.21
N GLU A 48 4.46 -3.86 -5.48
CA GLU A 48 3.84 -5.08 -4.95
C GLU A 48 2.66 -4.78 -4.02
N VAL A 49 2.70 -3.67 -3.28
CA VAL A 49 1.63 -3.30 -2.33
C VAL A 49 0.34 -2.89 -3.04
N VAL A 50 0.44 -2.34 -4.25
CA VAL A 50 -0.70 -1.88 -5.07
C VAL A 50 -1.10 -2.87 -6.16
N THR A 51 -0.48 -4.05 -6.22
CA THR A 51 -0.74 -5.08 -7.24
C THR A 51 -1.16 -6.44 -6.66
N MET A 52 -1.31 -6.54 -5.33
CA MET A 52 -1.82 -7.75 -4.65
C MET A 52 -3.22 -8.14 -5.15
N ARG A 53 -3.52 -9.44 -5.21
CA ARG A 53 -4.81 -10.00 -5.65
C ARG A 53 -5.57 -10.69 -4.53
#